data_AF-A0A7C4C1S8-F1
#
_entry.id   AF-A0A7C4C1S8-F1
#
_cell.length_a   1.000
_cell.length_b   1.000
_cell.length_c   1.000
_cell.angle_alpha   90.00
_cell.angle_beta   90.00
_cell.angle_gamma   90.00
#
_symmetry.space_group_name_H-M   'P 1'
#
loop_
_entity.id
_entity.type
_entity.pdbx_description
1 polymer ?
#
loop_
_entity_poly.entity_id
_entity_poly.type
_entity_poly.pdbx_seq_one_letter_code
_entity_poly.pdbx_strand_id
1 'polypeptide(L)'
;MIHQRRRGRSSIVSGFFRFQGKGQTVSGHGDGDYVRLRDEFGNEWRGQAERQADDTIRFRFRDSDGNVISGVSDSYGVILRDEHGNTWRGFID
;
A
#
# COMPACT_ATOMS: atom_id res chain seq x y z
N MET A 1 -14.43 16.15 24.49
CA MET A 1 -15.23 15.71 23.34
C MET A 1 -14.33 15.80 22.11
N ILE A 2 -13.75 14.69 21.67
CA ILE A 2 -12.86 14.67 20.49
C ILE A 2 -13.73 14.32 19.29
N HIS A 3 -14.03 15.31 18.45
CA HIS A 3 -14.72 15.09 17.17
C HIS A 3 -13.74 14.41 16.20
N GLN A 4 -13.70 13.08 16.22
CA GLN A 4 -13.14 12.31 15.12
C GLN A 4 -14.07 12.49 13.91
N ARG A 5 -13.71 13.45 13.07
CA ARG A 5 -14.41 13.77 11.82
C ARG A 5 -14.29 12.53 10.93
N ARG A 6 -15.32 11.67 10.95
CA ARG A 6 -15.53 10.63 9.93
C ARG A 6 -15.78 11.36 8.61
N ARG A 7 -14.71 11.75 7.92
CA ARG A 7 -14.77 12.04 6.49
C ARG A 7 -15.28 10.75 5.86
N GLY A 8 -16.39 10.83 5.13
CA GLY A 8 -16.91 9.71 4.35
C GLY A 8 -15.83 9.29 3.35
N ARG A 9 -14.99 8.33 3.74
CA ARG A 9 -14.04 7.70 2.85
C ARG A 9 -14.85 6.71 2.03
N SER A 10 -15.23 7.13 0.83
CA SER A 10 -15.52 6.18 -0.24
C SER A 10 -14.31 5.24 -0.30
N SER A 11 -14.53 3.94 -0.11
CA SER A 11 -13.50 2.90 -0.11
C SER A 11 -12.54 3.14 -1.29
N ILE A 12 -11.33 3.62 -1.00
CA ILE A 12 -10.45 4.21 -2.01
C ILE A 12 -9.85 3.13 -2.89
N VAL A 13 -9.48 1.99 -2.30
CA VAL A 13 -8.81 0.91 -3.02
C VAL A 13 -9.27 -0.46 -2.50
N SER A 14 -10.39 -0.92 -3.03
CA SER A 14 -10.72 -2.36 -3.04
C SER A 14 -10.14 -2.98 -4.30
N GLY A 15 -9.36 -4.05 -4.17
CA GLY A 15 -8.72 -4.68 -5.33
C GLY A 15 -7.62 -5.66 -4.93
N PHE A 16 -7.08 -6.34 -5.93
CA PHE A 16 -5.89 -7.17 -5.76
C PHE A 16 -4.63 -6.36 -6.06
N PHE A 17 -3.65 -6.48 -5.19
CA PHE A 17 -2.38 -5.79 -5.28
C PHE A 17 -1.29 -6.80 -5.58
N ARG A 18 -0.41 -6.45 -6.51
CA ARG A 18 0.81 -7.21 -6.75
C ARG A 18 1.96 -6.27 -6.98
N PHE A 19 2.98 -6.38 -6.13
CA PHE A 19 4.22 -5.63 -6.23
C PHE A 19 5.41 -6.57 -6.37
N GLN A 20 6.33 -6.20 -7.25
CA GLN A 20 7.56 -6.93 -7.51
C GLN A 20 8.75 -6.00 -7.29
N GLY A 21 9.65 -6.41 -6.41
CA GLY A 21 10.92 -5.76 -6.12
C GLY A 21 12.11 -6.62 -6.54
N LYS A 22 13.30 -6.29 -6.02
CA LYS A 22 14.55 -7.01 -6.32
C LYS A 22 14.58 -8.36 -5.61
N GLY A 23 13.98 -9.37 -6.26
CA GLY A 23 13.92 -10.75 -5.75
C GLY A 23 12.88 -10.96 -4.65
N GLN A 24 11.91 -10.06 -4.54
CA GLN A 24 10.79 -10.18 -3.61
C GLN A 24 9.49 -9.86 -4.34
N THR A 25 8.47 -10.66 -4.12
CA THR A 25 7.10 -10.37 -4.58
C THR A 25 6.18 -10.31 -3.38
N VAL A 26 5.40 -9.23 -3.27
CA VAL A 26 4.30 -9.12 -2.31
C VAL A 26 2.99 -9.02 -3.05
N SER A 27 1.96 -9.68 -2.54
CA SER A 27 0.61 -9.59 -3.11
C SER A 27 -0.46 -9.72 -2.05
N GLY A 28 -1.66 -9.24 -2.33
CA GLY A 28 -2.77 -9.35 -1.41
C GLY A 28 -3.93 -8.46 -1.79
N HIS A 29 -4.77 -8.12 -0.81
CA HIS A 29 -6.03 -7.46 -1.05
C HIS A 29 -6.18 -6.19 -0.22
N GLY A 30 -6.85 -5.20 -0.81
CA GLY A 30 -7.33 -4.02 -0.11
C GLY A 30 -8.83 -4.13 0.16
N ASP A 31 -9.20 -3.70 1.35
CA ASP A 31 -10.59 -3.50 1.78
C ASP A 31 -10.72 -2.04 2.23
N GLY A 32 -11.29 -1.22 1.35
CA GLY A 32 -11.42 0.22 1.57
C GLY A 32 -10.10 0.96 1.61
N ASP A 33 -9.72 1.44 2.80
CA ASP A 33 -8.45 2.13 3.02
C ASP A 33 -7.37 1.19 3.52
N TYR A 34 -7.73 -0.02 3.95
CA TYR A 34 -6.81 -0.98 4.55
C TYR A 34 -6.30 -1.92 3.49
N VAL A 35 -4.99 -2.13 3.47
CA VAL A 35 -4.37 -3.05 2.53
C VAL A 35 -3.51 -4.05 3.30
N ARG A 36 -3.65 -5.32 2.94
CA ARG A 36 -2.84 -6.41 3.47
C ARG A 36 -2.14 -7.12 2.33
N LEU A 37 -0.82 -7.20 2.42
CA LEU A 37 0.02 -7.90 1.46
C LEU A 37 0.80 -8.99 2.18
N ARG A 38 1.19 -10.01 1.44
CA ARG A 38 2.03 -11.10 1.91
C ARG A 38 3.12 -11.37 0.88
N ASP A 39 4.34 -11.56 1.35
CA ASP A 39 5.45 -11.98 0.50
C ASP A 39 5.58 -13.51 0.38
N GLU A 40 6.51 -13.94 -0.47
CA GLU A 40 6.85 -15.35 -0.69
C GLU A 40 7.49 -16.05 0.52
N PHE A 41 8.04 -15.28 1.47
CA PHE A 41 8.64 -15.79 2.70
C PHE A 41 7.63 -15.90 3.85
N GLY A 42 6.41 -15.40 3.64
CA GLY A 42 5.33 -15.42 4.61
C GLY A 42 5.21 -14.16 5.46
N ASN A 43 6.03 -13.12 5.22
CA ASN A 43 5.90 -11.87 5.94
C ASN A 43 4.65 -11.12 5.51
N GLU A 44 3.90 -10.61 6.49
CA GLU A 44 2.68 -9.86 6.26
C GLU A 44 2.95 -8.36 6.37
N TRP A 45 2.56 -7.63 5.34
CA TRP A 45 2.64 -6.18 5.28
C TRP A 45 1.24 -5.59 5.44
N ARG A 46 1.08 -4.71 6.42
CA ARG A 46 -0.21 -4.08 6.73
C ARG A 46 -0.08 -2.59 6.54
N GLY A 47 -1.04 -2.00 5.83
CA GLY A 47 -0.92 -0.61 5.43
C GLY A 47 -2.24 0.07 5.14
N GLN A 48 -2.12 1.34 4.79
CA GLN A 48 -3.25 2.15 4.34
C GLN A 48 -2.97 2.81 3.00
N ALA A 49 -4.04 2.99 2.23
CA ALA A 49 -4.10 3.77 1.02
C ALA A 49 -4.79 5.11 1.29
N GLU A 50 -4.17 6.23 0.90
CA GLU A 50 -4.74 7.57 1.06
C GLU A 50 -4.72 8.35 -0.25
N ARG A 51 -5.91 8.64 -0.79
CA ARG A 51 -6.06 9.49 -1.97
C ARG A 51 -5.71 10.94 -1.62
N GLN A 52 -4.85 11.52 -2.43
CA GLN A 52 -4.44 12.91 -2.38
C GLN A 52 -5.36 13.78 -3.26
N ALA A 53 -5.21 15.10 -3.17
CA ALA A 53 -6.05 16.05 -3.92
C ALA A 53 -5.79 16.03 -5.44
N ASP A 54 -4.63 15.53 -5.87
CA ASP A 54 -4.19 15.42 -7.26
C ASP A 54 -4.46 14.04 -7.88
N ASP A 55 -5.39 13.28 -7.28
CA ASP A 55 -5.74 11.91 -7.67
C ASP A 55 -4.66 10.84 -7.47
N THR A 56 -3.49 11.22 -6.95
CA THR A 56 -2.44 10.29 -6.53
C THR A 56 -2.88 9.53 -5.28
N ILE A 57 -2.57 8.24 -5.19
CA ILE A 57 -2.80 7.44 -3.98
C ILE A 57 -1.49 7.20 -3.28
N ARG A 58 -1.38 7.62 -2.01
CA ARG A 58 -0.22 7.32 -1.15
C ARG A 58 -0.44 6.00 -0.44
N PHE A 59 0.60 5.17 -0.44
CA PHE A 59 0.64 3.92 0.30
C PHE A 59 1.68 3.97 1.41
N ARG A 60 1.33 3.37 2.54
CA ARG A 60 2.28 3.09 3.62
C ARG A 60 1.98 1.73 4.22
N PHE A 61 2.96 0.85 4.18
CA PHE A 61 2.94 -0.51 4.70
C PHE A 61 3.99 -0.68 5.78
N ARG A 62 3.68 -1.55 6.75
CA ARG A 62 4.60 -1.98 7.79
C ARG A 62 4.43 -3.47 8.03
N ASP A 63 5.53 -4.18 8.22
CA ASP A 63 5.53 -5.59 8.62
C ASP A 63 5.59 -5.77 10.16
N SER A 64 5.68 -7.02 10.61
CA SER A 64 5.83 -7.39 12.03
C SER A 64 7.15 -6.96 12.64
N ASP A 65 8.22 -6.99 11.84
CA ASP A 65 9.59 -6.72 12.26
C ASP A 65 9.89 -5.21 12.31
N GLY A 66 8.96 -4.41 11.80
CA GLY A 66 8.97 -2.95 11.86
C GLY A 66 9.48 -2.28 10.59
N ASN A 67 9.83 -3.05 9.55
CA ASN A 67 10.24 -2.52 8.26
C ASN A 67 9.08 -1.77 7.61
N VAL A 68 9.41 -0.68 6.92
CA VAL A 68 8.43 0.18 6.26
C VAL A 68 8.65 0.19 4.75
N ILE A 69 7.54 0.04 4.03
CA ILE A 69 7.48 0.26 2.57
C ILE A 69 6.46 1.37 2.33
N SER A 70 6.82 2.37 1.53
CA SER A 70 5.91 3.47 1.21
C SER A 70 6.08 3.95 -0.22
N GLY A 71 5.05 4.58 -0.76
CA GLY A 71 5.12 5.10 -2.11
C GLY A 71 3.80 5.65 -2.61
N VAL A 72 3.69 5.75 -3.92
CA VAL A 72 2.56 6.40 -4.59
C VAL A 72 2.08 5.58 -5.79
N SER A 73 0.80 5.70 -6.09
CA SER A 73 0.22 5.34 -7.37
C SER A 73 -0.31 6.56 -8.07
N ASP A 74 -0.03 6.61 -9.37
CA ASP A 74 -0.63 7.54 -10.32
C ASP A 74 -1.35 6.74 -11.43
N SER A 75 -1.75 7.42 -12.51
CA SER A 75 -2.42 6.82 -13.68
C SER A 75 -1.61 5.76 -14.42
N TYR A 76 -0.30 5.64 -14.17
CA TYR A 76 0.60 4.72 -14.87
C TYR A 76 0.93 3.46 -14.06
N GLY A 77 0.75 3.49 -12.75
CA GLY A 77 0.98 2.34 -11.89
C GLY A 77 1.36 2.72 -10.47
N VAL A 78 1.97 1.78 -9.75
CA VAL A 78 2.40 1.97 -8.37
C VAL A 78 3.91 1.78 -8.22
N ILE A 79 4.54 2.70 -7.50
CA ILE A 79 5.95 2.64 -7.14
C ILE A 79 6.06 2.74 -5.62
N LEU A 80 6.69 1.74 -5.01
CA LEU A 80 7.00 1.70 -3.59
C LEU A 80 8.52 1.63 -3.36
N ARG A 81 8.95 2.13 -2.22
CA ARG A 81 10.34 2.11 -1.78
C ARG A 81 10.41 1.72 -0.31
N ASP A 82 11.38 0.88 0.02
CA ASP A 82 11.69 0.50 1.40
C ASP A 82 12.83 1.35 2.00
N GLU A 83 13.08 1.17 3.29
CA GLU A 83 14.14 1.85 4.04
C GLU A 83 15.55 1.43 3.61
N HIS A 84 15.69 0.27 2.98
CA HIS A 84 16.94 -0.25 2.44
C HIS A 84 17.25 0.26 1.02
N GLY A 85 16.35 1.07 0.45
CA GLY A 85 16.49 1.64 -0.88
C GLY A 85 16.03 0.72 -2.02
N ASN A 86 15.45 -0.44 -1.73
CA ASN A 86 14.86 -1.27 -2.77
C ASN A 86 13.59 -0.61 -3.30
N THR A 87 13.40 -0.71 -4.62
CA THR A 87 12.23 -0.21 -5.31
C THR A 87 11.36 -1.38 -5.75
N TRP A 88 10.06 -1.23 -5.55
CA TRP A 88 9.05 -2.21 -5.85
C TRP A 88 8.05 -1.56 -6.80
N ARG A 89 7.66 -2.28 -7.84
CA ARG A 89 6.71 -1.79 -8.84
C ARG A 89 5.54 -2.74 -8.92
N GLY A 90 4.35 -2.20 -9.15
CA GLY A 90 3.15 -3.01 -9.21
C GLY A 90 1.97 -2.28 -9.79
N PHE A 91 0.85 -2.99 -9.79
CA PHE A 91 -0.43 -2.49 -10.22
C PHE A 91 -1.53 -2.97 -9.26
N ILE A 92 -2.70 -2.37 -9.42
CA ILE A 92 -3.92 -2.69 -8.70
C ILE A 92 -4.88 -3.22 -9.75
N ASP A 93 -5.42 -4.41 -9.53
CA ASP A 93 -6.42 -5.07 -10.38
C ASP A 93 -7.82 -4.99 -9.73
#